data_AF-E0CS77-F1
#
_entry.id   AF-E0CS77-F1
#
_cell.length_a   1.000
_cell.length_b   1.000
_cell.length_c   1.000
_cell.angle_alpha   90.00
_cell.angle_beta   90.00
_cell.angle_gamma   90.00
#
_symmetry.space_group_name_H-M   'P 1'
#
loop_
_entity.id
_entity.type
_entity.pdbx_description
1 polymer ?
#
loop_
_entity_poly.entity_id
_entity_poly.type
_entity_poly.pdbx_seq_one_letter_code
_entity_poly.pdbx_strand_id
1 'polypeptide(L)'
;MNPPKPISPFRLSSLLRLQNDPKLALQLFQNPNPDPKPFRYTHLSYDLIITKLGRSRMFHEMEQILSQLRRETRFSPKEIIFCNVISFYGRARLPDRAIQTFESIPEFRCQRTGTTWTLLMNAFWPFSSREDNPEAVFGAKEGLKI
;
A
#
# COMPACT_ATOMS: atom_id res chain seq x y z
N MET A 1 -23.13 -35.78 -2.38
CA MET A 1 -21.97 -34.92 -2.70
C MET A 1 -21.53 -34.25 -1.41
N ASN A 2 -20.27 -34.44 -0.98
CA ASN A 2 -19.77 -33.72 0.19
C ASN A 2 -19.60 -32.23 -0.18
N PRO A 3 -20.05 -31.28 0.65
CA PRO A 3 -19.82 -29.88 0.38
C PRO A 3 -18.31 -29.60 0.29
N PRO A 4 -17.88 -28.71 -0.62
CA PRO A 4 -16.47 -28.36 -0.74
C PRO A 4 -15.95 -27.87 0.62
N LYS A 5 -14.81 -28.42 1.06
CA LYS A 5 -14.23 -28.07 2.36
C LYS A 5 -13.97 -26.55 2.40
N PRO A 6 -14.39 -25.85 3.47
CA PRO A 6 -14.14 -24.43 3.58
C PRO A 6 -12.64 -24.14 3.56
N ILE A 7 -12.25 -23.13 2.79
CA ILE A 7 -10.90 -22.60 2.74
C ILE A 7 -10.53 -22.10 4.14
N SER A 8 -9.37 -22.52 4.63
CA SER A 8 -8.79 -21.99 5.86
C SER A 8 -8.07 -20.66 5.60
N PRO A 9 -7.90 -19.80 6.60
CA PRO A 9 -7.17 -18.54 6.44
C PRO A 9 -5.74 -18.70 5.90
N PHE A 10 -5.05 -19.78 6.33
CA PHE A 10 -3.74 -20.15 5.81
C PHE A 10 -3.79 -20.55 4.34
N ARG A 11 -4.79 -21.35 3.96
CA ARG A 11 -4.95 -21.77 2.57
C ARG A 11 -5.30 -20.59 1.67
N LEU A 12 -6.10 -19.63 2.14
CA LEU A 12 -6.34 -18.38 1.43
C LEU A 12 -5.02 -17.62 1.17
N SER A 13 -4.18 -17.44 2.20
CA SER A 13 -2.88 -16.77 2.03
C SER A 13 -2.01 -17.46 0.97
N SER A 14 -1.98 -18.80 0.97
CA SER A 14 -1.26 -19.58 -0.06
C SER A 14 -1.84 -19.39 -1.46
N LEU A 15 -3.17 -19.41 -1.62
CA LEU A 15 -3.84 -19.19 -2.90
C LEU A 15 -3.58 -17.77 -3.42
N LEU A 16 -3.63 -16.76 -2.56
CA LEU A 16 -3.31 -15.39 -2.92
C LEU A 16 -1.88 -15.27 -3.42
N ARG A 17 -0.90 -15.91 -2.76
CA ARG A 17 0.50 -15.92 -3.24
C ARG A 17 0.61 -16.44 -4.66
N LEU A 18 -0.05 -17.57 -4.96
CA LEU A 18 0.02 -18.24 -6.25
C LEU A 18 -0.77 -17.53 -7.36
N GLN A 19 -1.82 -16.78 -7.03
CA GLN A 19 -2.66 -16.14 -8.03
C GLN A 19 -1.99 -14.87 -8.59
N ASN A 20 -1.61 -14.88 -9.87
CA ASN A 20 -0.96 -13.74 -10.52
C ASN A 20 -1.94 -12.66 -10.97
N ASP A 21 -3.18 -13.02 -11.31
CA ASP A 21 -4.19 -12.06 -11.72
C ASP A 21 -4.74 -11.31 -10.49
N PRO A 22 -4.60 -9.97 -10.43
CA PRO A 22 -5.09 -9.19 -9.29
C PRO A 22 -6.61 -9.23 -9.14
N LYS A 23 -7.38 -9.35 -10.24
CA LYS A 23 -8.85 -9.44 -10.20
C LYS A 23 -9.30 -10.78 -9.65
N LEU A 24 -8.68 -11.88 -10.10
CA LEU A 24 -8.96 -13.20 -9.54
C LEU A 24 -8.53 -13.30 -8.07
N ALA A 25 -7.39 -12.69 -7.70
CA ALA A 25 -6.96 -12.62 -6.32
C ALA A 25 -7.97 -11.85 -5.44
N LEU A 26 -8.54 -10.75 -5.97
CA LEU A 26 -9.59 -10.00 -5.28
C LEU A 26 -10.86 -10.81 -5.11
N GLN A 27 -11.32 -11.49 -6.16
CA GLN A 27 -12.50 -12.36 -6.07
C GLN A 27 -12.32 -13.48 -5.03
N LEU A 28 -11.14 -14.11 -5.01
CA LEU A 28 -10.78 -15.11 -3.99
C LEU A 28 -10.75 -14.51 -2.58
N PHE A 29 -10.26 -13.28 -2.43
CA PHE A 29 -10.24 -12.59 -1.15
C PHE A 29 -11.65 -12.23 -0.67
N GLN A 30 -12.52 -11.72 -1.56
CA GLN A 30 -13.88 -11.29 -1.21
C GLN A 30 -14.81 -12.47 -0.92
N ASN A 31 -14.68 -13.56 -1.67
CA ASN A 31 -15.55 -14.73 -1.56
C ASN A 31 -14.76 -16.01 -1.29
N PRO A 32 -14.07 -16.11 -0.14
CA PRO A 32 -13.20 -17.26 0.16
C PRO A 32 -14.00 -18.53 0.46
N ASN A 33 -15.23 -18.42 0.96
CA ASN A 33 -16.11 -19.55 1.27
C ASN A 33 -17.55 -19.24 0.84
N PRO A 34 -18.31 -20.26 0.40
CA PRO A 34 -19.74 -20.12 0.10
C PRO A 34 -20.64 -20.08 1.35
N ASP A 35 -20.08 -20.37 2.52
CA ASP A 35 -20.80 -20.33 3.81
C ASP A 35 -21.03 -18.86 4.22
N PRO A 36 -22.23 -18.48 4.69
CA PRO A 36 -22.55 -17.12 5.17
C PRO A 36 -21.72 -16.65 6.38
N LYS A 37 -20.95 -17.53 7.02
CA LYS A 37 -20.13 -17.17 8.19
C LYS A 37 -19.02 -16.16 7.83
N PRO A 38 -18.81 -15.12 8.67
CA PRO A 38 -17.73 -14.16 8.48
C PRO A 38 -16.35 -14.84 8.42
N PHE A 39 -15.65 -14.65 7.30
CA PHE A 39 -14.31 -15.19 7.13
C PHE A 39 -13.30 -14.49 8.04
N ARG A 40 -12.36 -15.26 8.60
CA ARG A 40 -11.30 -14.73 9.47
C ARG A 40 -10.02 -14.52 8.67
N TYR A 41 -9.84 -13.32 8.11
CA TYR A 41 -8.62 -12.99 7.38
C TYR A 41 -7.41 -12.84 8.31
N THR A 42 -6.24 -13.23 7.81
CA THR A 42 -4.96 -13.02 8.50
C THR A 42 -4.33 -11.71 8.07
N HIS A 43 -3.43 -11.16 8.90
CA HIS A 43 -2.56 -10.03 8.51
C HIS A 43 -1.87 -10.28 7.16
N LEU A 44 -1.33 -11.49 6.95
CA LEU A 44 -0.69 -11.88 5.70
C LEU A 44 -1.64 -11.85 4.50
N SER A 45 -2.91 -12.26 4.67
CA SER A 45 -3.89 -12.22 3.57
C SER A 45 -4.13 -10.78 3.10
N TYR A 46 -4.25 -9.84 4.04
CA TYR A 46 -4.37 -8.41 3.73
C TYR A 46 -3.12 -7.85 3.05
N ASP A 47 -1.93 -8.14 3.59
CA ASP A 47 -0.67 -7.68 3.00
C ASP A 47 -0.52 -8.14 1.54
N LEU A 48 -0.82 -9.42 1.27
CA LEU A 48 -0.74 -9.99 -0.08
C LEU A 48 -1.72 -9.33 -1.06
N ILE A 49 -2.98 -9.16 -0.67
CA ILE A 49 -3.99 -8.61 -1.58
C ILE A 49 -3.75 -7.11 -1.83
N ILE A 50 -3.42 -6.33 -0.79
CA ILE A 50 -3.09 -4.91 -0.90
C ILE A 50 -1.88 -4.71 -1.81
N THR A 51 -0.83 -5.52 -1.61
CA THR A 51 0.37 -5.48 -2.45
C THR A 51 0.06 -5.79 -3.92
N LYS A 52 -0.81 -6.76 -4.20
CA LYS A 52 -1.20 -7.11 -5.58
C LYS A 52 -1.98 -5.98 -6.24
N LEU A 53 -3.03 -5.49 -5.58
CA LEU A 53 -3.86 -4.41 -6.11
C LEU A 53 -3.05 -3.13 -6.33
N GLY A 54 -2.19 -2.77 -5.37
CA GLY A 54 -1.32 -1.59 -5.46
C GLY A 54 -0.31 -1.69 -6.61
N ARG A 55 0.32 -2.86 -6.82
CA ARG A 55 1.23 -3.10 -7.97
C ARG A 55 0.50 -3.00 -9.31
N SER A 56 -0.75 -3.43 -9.36
CA SER A 56 -1.60 -3.37 -10.56
C SER A 56 -2.34 -2.03 -10.72
N ARG A 57 -2.07 -1.03 -9.87
CA ARG A 57 -2.75 0.29 -9.86
C ARG A 57 -4.29 0.21 -9.71
N MET A 58 -4.79 -0.88 -9.14
CA MET A 58 -6.21 -1.07 -8.81
C MET A 58 -6.54 -0.38 -7.48
N PHE A 59 -6.41 0.95 -7.47
CA PHE A 59 -6.45 1.73 -6.23
C PHE A 59 -7.84 1.77 -5.58
N HIS A 60 -8.90 1.76 -6.38
CA HIS A 60 -10.26 1.76 -5.84
C HIS A 60 -10.53 0.50 -5.01
N GLU A 61 -10.17 -0.66 -5.55
CA GLU A 61 -10.31 -1.95 -4.88
C GLU A 61 -9.36 -2.04 -3.68
N MET A 62 -8.13 -1.52 -3.81
CA MET A 62 -7.18 -1.46 -2.70
C MET A 62 -7.73 -0.64 -1.52
N GLU A 63 -8.38 0.49 -1.78
CA GLU A 63 -9.01 1.35 -0.75
C GLU A 63 -10.20 0.65 -0.07
N GLN A 64 -10.98 -0.15 -0.81
CA GLN A 64 -12.04 -0.97 -0.22
C GLN A 64 -11.45 -2.00 0.76
N ILE A 65 -10.34 -2.65 0.40
CA ILE A 65 -9.64 -3.58 1.29
C ILE A 65 -9.04 -2.87 2.50
N LEU A 66 -8.45 -1.68 2.33
CA LEU A 66 -7.96 -0.87 3.46
C LEU A 66 -9.10 -0.48 4.40
N SER A 67 -10.26 -0.13 3.87
CA SER A 67 -11.46 0.14 4.69
C SER A 67 -11.90 -1.10 5.47
N GLN A 68 -11.81 -2.29 4.88
CA GLN A 68 -12.06 -3.55 5.57
C GLN A 68 -11.02 -3.83 6.67
N LEU A 69 -9.74 -3.58 6.40
CA LEU A 69 -8.64 -3.70 7.37
C LEU A 69 -8.80 -2.72 8.55
N ARG A 70 -9.32 -1.52 8.32
CA ARG A 70 -9.57 -0.54 9.39
C ARG A 70 -10.54 -1.09 10.44
N ARG A 71 -11.61 -1.76 9.98
CA ARG A 71 -12.63 -2.40 10.81
C ARG A 71 -12.15 -3.69 11.49
N GLU A 72 -11.01 -4.24 11.11
CA GLU A 72 -10.47 -5.50 11.63
C GLU A 72 -9.81 -5.31 13.00
N THR A 73 -10.53 -5.61 14.08
CA THR A 73 -10.05 -5.40 15.45
C THR A 73 -9.26 -6.57 16.04
N ARG A 74 -9.19 -7.72 15.35
CA ARG A 74 -8.54 -8.94 15.88
C ARG A 74 -7.02 -8.85 15.93
N PHE A 75 -6.42 -7.94 15.17
CA PHE A 75 -4.97 -7.71 15.16
C PHE A 75 -4.65 -6.24 14.83
N SER A 76 -3.43 -5.82 15.15
CA SER A 76 -2.87 -4.55 14.68
C SER A 76 -2.07 -4.79 13.39
N PRO A 77 -2.37 -4.08 12.28
CA PRO A 77 -1.58 -4.19 11.06
C PRO A 77 -0.15 -3.70 11.27
N LYS A 78 0.82 -4.44 10.73
CA LYS A 78 2.21 -3.99 10.69
C LYS A 78 2.34 -2.79 9.78
N GLU A 79 3.18 -1.84 10.19
CA GLU A 79 3.45 -0.58 9.50
C GLU A 79 3.84 -0.77 8.02
N ILE A 80 4.54 -1.85 7.70
CA ILE A 80 5.00 -2.18 6.34
C ILE A 80 3.89 -2.16 5.28
N ILE A 81 2.65 -2.50 5.65
CA ILE A 81 1.51 -2.43 4.73
C ILE A 81 1.30 -0.98 4.27
N PHE A 82 1.34 -0.02 5.20
CA PHE A 82 1.14 1.40 4.89
C PHE A 82 2.32 1.99 4.13
N CYS A 83 3.55 1.58 4.47
CA CYS A 83 4.75 1.93 3.69
C CYS A 83 4.62 1.51 2.21
N ASN A 84 4.09 0.30 1.97
CA ASN A 84 3.83 -0.18 0.61
C ASN A 84 2.74 0.66 -0.08
N VAL A 85 1.62 0.95 0.60
CA VAL A 85 0.53 1.78 0.07
C VAL A 85 1.00 3.18 -0.34
N ILE A 86 1.73 3.87 0.54
CA ILE A 86 2.32 5.19 0.26
C ILE A 86 3.26 5.12 -0.95
N SER A 87 4.07 4.06 -1.02
CA SER A 87 4.98 3.81 -2.15
C SER A 87 4.24 3.50 -3.47
N PHE A 88 3.07 2.87 -3.42
CA PHE A 88 2.22 2.67 -4.60
C PHE A 88 1.62 4.00 -5.09
N TYR A 89 1.11 4.83 -4.18
CA TYR A 89 0.58 6.15 -4.51
C TYR A 89 1.66 7.10 -5.04
N GLY A 90 2.85 7.11 -4.43
CA GLY A 90 3.99 7.90 -4.91
C GLY A 90 4.37 7.57 -6.35
N ARG A 91 4.54 6.28 -6.68
CA ARG A 91 4.83 5.82 -8.05
C ARG A 91 3.71 6.09 -9.05
N ALA A 92 2.48 6.28 -8.57
CA ALA A 92 1.34 6.66 -9.38
C ALA A 92 1.15 8.19 -9.48
N ARG A 93 2.03 8.99 -8.86
CA ARG A 93 1.91 10.45 -8.77
C ARG A 93 0.57 10.89 -8.14
N LEU A 94 0.17 10.20 -7.07
CA LEU A 94 -1.03 10.49 -6.27
C LEU A 94 -0.63 10.98 -4.86
N PRO A 95 -0.04 12.18 -4.75
CA PRO A 95 0.49 12.71 -3.49
C PRO A 95 -0.58 12.80 -2.38
N ASP A 96 -1.75 13.33 -2.70
CA ASP A 96 -2.81 13.55 -1.71
C ASP A 96 -3.26 12.25 -1.03
N ARG A 97 -3.34 11.16 -1.80
CA ARG A 97 -3.68 9.84 -1.26
C ARG A 97 -2.55 9.25 -0.40
N ALA A 98 -1.30 9.55 -0.73
CA ALA A 98 -0.16 9.17 0.08
C ALA A 98 -0.17 9.87 1.44
N ILE A 99 -0.44 11.19 1.48
CA ILE A 99 -0.60 11.96 2.73
C ILE A 99 -1.77 11.40 3.54
N GLN A 100 -2.93 11.25 2.90
CA GLN A 100 -4.13 10.74 3.58
C GLN A 100 -3.88 9.35 4.20
N THR A 101 -3.13 8.49 3.50
CA THR A 101 -2.74 7.19 4.05
C THR A 101 -1.90 7.37 5.30
N PHE A 102 -0.85 8.19 5.25
CA PHE A 102 0.04 8.46 6.39
C PHE A 102 -0.72 9.01 7.60
N GLU A 103 -1.63 9.96 7.39
CA GLU A 103 -2.46 10.55 8.45
C GLU A 103 -3.40 9.53 9.09
N SER A 104 -3.92 8.59 8.29
CA SER A 104 -4.88 7.59 8.76
C SER A 104 -4.26 6.39 9.48
N ILE A 105 -2.93 6.22 9.50
CA ILE A 105 -2.24 5.07 10.14
C ILE A 105 -2.68 4.83 11.60
N PRO A 106 -2.81 5.86 12.46
CA PRO A 106 -3.27 5.68 13.83
C PRO A 106 -4.67 5.06 13.94
N GLU A 107 -5.55 5.28 12.96
CA GLU A 107 -6.90 4.70 12.93
C GLU A 107 -6.88 3.16 12.79
N PHE A 108 -5.76 2.60 12.31
CA PHE A 108 -5.55 1.15 12.21
C PHE A 108 -4.97 0.55 13.49
N ARG A 109 -4.85 1.31 14.58
CA ARG A 109 -4.14 0.89 15.81
C ARG A 109 -2.65 0.60 15.55
N CYS A 110 -2.06 1.31 14.58
CA CYS A 110 -0.66 1.22 14.19
C CYS A 110 0.04 2.55 14.50
N GLN A 111 1.28 2.51 14.99
CA GLN A 111 2.06 3.72 15.24
C GLN A 111 2.79 4.17 13.96
N ARG A 112 2.84 5.48 13.75
CA ARG A 112 3.64 6.09 12.68
C ARG A 112 5.10 6.16 13.13
N THR A 113 6.02 5.66 12.31
CA THR A 113 7.47 5.83 12.54
C THR A 113 8.09 6.81 11.53
N GLY A 114 9.32 7.23 11.80
CA GLY A 114 10.11 8.04 10.87
C GLY A 114 10.30 7.38 9.50
N THR A 115 10.25 6.05 9.41
CA THR A 115 10.36 5.31 8.15
C THR A 115 9.24 5.66 7.18
N THR A 116 7.99 5.73 7.67
CA THR A 116 6.85 6.06 6.83
C THR A 116 6.87 7.53 6.40
N TRP A 117 7.36 8.43 7.26
CA TRP A 117 7.58 9.83 6.92
C TRP A 117 8.62 9.99 5.79
N THR A 118 9.77 9.32 5.90
CA THR A 118 10.80 9.36 4.85
C THR A 118 10.28 8.81 3.52
N LEU A 119 9.49 7.74 3.53
CA LEU A 119 8.84 7.22 2.33
C LEU A 119 7.84 8.19 1.72
N LEU A 120 7.04 8.88 2.54
CA LEU A 120 6.16 9.94 2.09
C LEU A 120 6.98 11.04 1.41
N MET A 121 8.01 11.57 2.07
CA MET A 121 8.87 12.60 1.48
C MET A 121 9.50 12.15 0.15
N ASN A 122 10.01 10.92 0.06
CA ASN A 122 10.55 10.37 -1.20
C ASN A 122 9.49 10.18 -2.30
N ALA A 123 8.23 9.95 -1.93
CA ALA A 123 7.12 9.87 -2.89
C ALA A 123 6.74 11.24 -3.46
N PHE A 124 6.88 12.31 -2.67
CA PHE A 124 6.60 13.69 -3.05
C PHE A 124 7.74 14.36 -3.79
N TRP A 125 8.91 14.24 -3.19
CA TRP A 125 10.17 14.77 -3.64
C TRP A 125 11.12 13.58 -3.72
N PRO A 126 11.02 12.75 -4.78
CA PRO A 126 12.17 11.94 -5.14
C PRO A 126 13.30 12.95 -5.23
N PHE A 127 14.37 12.76 -4.45
CA PHE A 127 15.44 13.72 -4.17
C PHE A 127 16.10 14.36 -5.41
N SER A 128 15.63 14.02 -6.62
CA SER A 128 15.97 14.48 -7.95
C SER A 128 14.89 15.36 -8.61
N SER A 129 14.51 16.47 -8.01
CA SER A 129 14.28 17.66 -8.85
C SER A 129 15.65 18.29 -9.10
N ARG A 130 16.37 17.81 -10.13
CA ARG A 130 17.51 18.48 -10.78
C ARG A 130 18.59 19.09 -9.87
N GLU A 131 19.63 18.31 -9.56
CA GLU A 131 21.00 18.84 -9.65
C GLU A 131 21.56 18.56 -11.06
N ASP A 132 20.81 18.94 -12.10
CA ASP A 132 21.38 19.06 -13.44
C ASP A 132 21.85 20.51 -13.61
N ASN A 133 23.05 20.79 -13.08
CA ASN A 133 24.06 21.72 -13.59
C ASN A 133 24.80 22.51 -12.47
N PRO A 134 25.96 22.04 -11.97
CA PRO A 134 26.80 22.80 -11.05
C PRO A 134 27.47 24.05 -11.68
N GLU A 135 27.46 24.22 -13.01
CA GLU A 135 28.13 25.37 -13.67
C GLU A 135 27.30 26.66 -13.65
N ALA A 136 25.98 26.60 -13.47
CA ALA A 136 25.12 27.79 -13.43
C ALA A 136 25.30 28.64 -12.15
N VAL A 137 25.93 28.10 -11.10
CA VAL A 137 26.11 28.77 -9.81
C VAL A 137 27.38 29.65 -9.79
N PHE A 138 28.38 29.34 -10.63
CA PHE A 138 29.63 30.11 -10.68
C PHE A 138 29.68 31.19 -11.78
N GLY A 139 28.77 31.16 -12.76
CA GLY A 139 28.74 32.14 -13.86
C GLY A 139 28.15 33.52 -13.54
N ALA A 140 27.60 33.74 -12.35
CA ALA A 140 26.93 35.00 -11.97
C ALA A 140 27.79 35.94 -11.10
N LYS A 141 29.12 35.75 -11.06
CA LYS A 141 30.04 36.63 -10.32
C LYS A 141 31.28 37.08 -11.11
N GLU A 142 31.14 37.45 -12.38
CA GLU A 142 32.17 38.27 -13.07
C GLU A 142 31.53 39.28 -14.05
N GLY A 143 30.61 40.10 -13.55
CA GLY A 143 29.89 41.08 -14.37
C GLY A 143 29.70 42.47 -13.77
N LEU A 144 30.40 42.83 -12.68
CA LEU A 144 30.37 44.20 -12.17
C LEU A 144 31.79 44.76 -12.10
N LYS A 145 32.22 45.35 -13.23
CA LYS A 145 33.24 46.39 -13.25
C LYS A 145 32.67 47.62 -12.55
N ILE A 146 33.26 47.97 -11.41
CA ILE A 146 33.73 49.33 -11.09
C ILE A 146 34.89 49.20 -10.11
#